data_AF-A0A9Q0NPN2-F1
#
_entry.id   AF-A0A9Q0NPN2-F1
#
_cell.length_a   1.000
_cell.length_b   1.000
_cell.length_c   1.000
_cell.angle_alpha   90.00
_cell.angle_beta   90.00
_cell.angle_gamma   90.00
#
_symmetry.space_group_name_H-M   'P 1'
#
loop_
_entity.id
_entity.type
_entity.pdbx_description
1 polymer ?
#
loop_
_entity_poly.entity_id
_entity_poly.type
_entity_poly.pdbx_seq_one_letter_code
_entity_poly.pdbx_strand_id
1 'polypeptide(L)'
;MTGSSDALFDYIATALANFVATEGEGLHPSPGKQRELGFTFSFPVRQTSISSGNLIKWTKGFSIDDTVGEDVVGELTKAMERVGLDMRVSALVNDTIGTLAGGRYYNPDVIAAVILGTGTNAAYVERAQAIPKWHGLLPKSGEMVINMEWGNFRSSHLPLTEYDQDLDVESLNPGEQIFEKIISGMYLGEIVRRVLLKMAEEAAFFGDTVPPKLKIPFILRTPHMSAMHHDESSDLRVVGSKLKDILEISHTSLKMRKAIVELCDIVATRGARLSAAGIVGIIKKLGRDAVKDGEKQKSVIAMDGGLYEHYSKFSTCMESTLKELLGEEVSDNIVIKLSNDGSGIGAALLAASHSQYLEVEES
;
A
#
# COMPACT_ATOMS: atom_id res chain seq x y z
N MET A 1 -2.53 -15.39 -9.92
CA MET A 1 -2.93 -15.27 -11.33
C MET A 1 -1.79 -15.78 -12.18
N THR A 2 -2.08 -16.72 -13.08
CA THR A 2 -1.14 -17.29 -14.05
C THR A 2 -1.73 -17.10 -15.46
N GLY A 3 -0.88 -16.97 -16.48
CA GLY A 3 -1.33 -16.68 -17.85
C GLY A 3 -0.16 -16.19 -18.71
N SER A 4 -0.49 -15.50 -19.80
CA SER A 4 0.47 -14.79 -20.67
C SER A 4 0.35 -13.27 -20.52
N SER A 5 1.41 -12.55 -20.89
CA SER A 5 1.44 -11.09 -20.94
C SER A 5 0.28 -10.55 -21.79
N ASP A 6 0.14 -11.05 -23.03
CA ASP A 6 -0.91 -10.62 -23.96
C ASP A 6 -2.31 -10.78 -23.37
N ALA A 7 -2.61 -11.90 -22.70
CA ALA A 7 -3.94 -12.14 -22.12
C ALA A 7 -4.29 -11.12 -21.02
N LEU A 8 -3.30 -10.73 -20.20
CA LEU A 8 -3.50 -9.71 -19.16
C LEU A 8 -3.73 -8.33 -19.78
N PHE A 9 -2.85 -7.91 -20.69
CA PHE A 9 -2.92 -6.56 -21.25
C PHE A 9 -4.08 -6.39 -22.24
N ASP A 10 -4.45 -7.42 -23.00
CA ASP A 10 -5.65 -7.40 -23.87
C ASP A 10 -6.93 -7.28 -23.07
N TYR A 11 -7.01 -7.97 -21.91
CA TYR A 11 -8.13 -7.81 -20.99
C TYR A 11 -8.24 -6.37 -20.48
N ILE A 12 -7.11 -5.76 -20.07
CA ILE A 12 -7.06 -4.38 -19.60
C ILE A 12 -7.47 -3.41 -20.72
N ALA A 13 -6.90 -3.55 -21.93
CA ALA A 13 -7.19 -2.68 -23.07
C ALA A 13 -8.66 -2.79 -23.51
N THR A 14 -9.23 -4.00 -23.53
CA THR A 14 -10.65 -4.22 -23.85
C THR A 14 -11.56 -3.57 -22.81
N ALA A 15 -11.25 -3.71 -21.52
CA ALA A 15 -12.00 -3.06 -20.45
C ALA A 15 -11.93 -1.53 -20.58
N LEU A 16 -10.76 -0.98 -20.92
CA LEU A 16 -10.56 0.44 -21.11
C LEU A 16 -11.33 0.98 -22.33
N ALA A 17 -11.32 0.27 -23.45
CA ALA A 17 -12.09 0.64 -24.64
C ALA A 17 -13.60 0.66 -24.35
N ASN A 18 -14.10 -0.34 -23.62
CA ASN A 18 -15.49 -0.38 -23.17
C ASN A 18 -15.83 0.80 -22.25
N PHE A 19 -14.93 1.18 -21.34
CA PHE A 19 -15.14 2.34 -20.47
C PHE A 19 -15.22 3.65 -21.27
N VAL A 20 -14.26 3.87 -22.19
CA VAL A 20 -14.26 5.07 -23.05
C VAL A 20 -15.53 5.17 -23.90
N ALA A 21 -16.08 4.05 -24.37
CA ALA A 21 -17.33 4.03 -25.13
C ALA A 21 -18.56 4.46 -24.31
N THR A 22 -18.46 4.57 -22.99
CA THR A 22 -19.55 5.05 -22.11
C THR A 22 -19.49 6.56 -21.84
N GLU A 23 -18.47 7.26 -22.31
CA GLU A 23 -18.33 8.71 -22.14
C GLU A 23 -19.45 9.48 -22.87
N GLY A 24 -19.95 10.55 -22.24
CA GLY A 24 -20.91 11.46 -22.87
C GLY A 24 -20.22 12.42 -23.86
N GLU A 25 -20.99 13.04 -24.76
CA GLU A 25 -20.47 13.89 -25.85
C GLU A 25 -19.50 15.01 -25.40
N GLY A 26 -19.62 15.51 -24.17
CA GLY A 26 -18.75 16.56 -23.62
C GLY A 26 -17.40 16.09 -23.06
N LEU A 27 -17.13 14.78 -23.03
CA LEU A 27 -15.89 14.20 -22.47
C LEU A 27 -14.91 13.73 -23.56
N HIS A 28 -15.30 13.82 -24.83
CA HIS A 28 -14.42 13.47 -25.94
C HIS A 28 -13.29 14.50 -26.08
N PRO A 29 -12.05 14.05 -26.40
CA PRO A 29 -10.97 14.96 -26.76
C PRO A 29 -11.36 15.88 -27.91
N SER A 30 -10.85 17.12 -27.88
CA SER A 30 -10.98 18.04 -29.02
C SER A 30 -10.41 17.40 -30.29
N PRO A 31 -10.94 17.73 -31.49
CA PRO A 31 -10.43 17.18 -32.74
C PRO A 31 -8.90 17.34 -32.86
N GLY A 32 -8.20 16.26 -33.17
CA GLY A 32 -6.74 16.23 -33.27
C GLY A 32 -5.99 16.02 -31.94
N LYS A 33 -6.69 15.93 -30.80
CA LYS A 33 -6.11 15.51 -29.52
C LYS A 33 -6.34 14.02 -29.28
N GLN A 34 -5.29 13.35 -28.81
CA GLN A 34 -5.31 11.96 -28.37
C GLN A 34 -5.62 11.89 -26.87
N ARG A 35 -6.32 10.84 -26.41
CA ARG A 35 -6.54 10.63 -24.97
C ARG A 35 -5.21 10.32 -24.27
N GLU A 36 -5.03 10.84 -23.06
CA GLU A 36 -3.85 10.61 -22.24
C GLU A 36 -4.21 9.84 -20.96
N LEU A 37 -3.41 8.82 -20.64
CA LEU A 37 -3.62 7.89 -19.54
C LEU A 37 -2.46 7.95 -18.54
N GLY A 38 -2.82 8.03 -17.26
CA GLY A 38 -1.93 7.67 -16.17
C GLY A 38 -2.08 6.19 -15.86
N PHE A 39 -1.04 5.40 -16.06
CA PHE A 39 -1.06 3.96 -15.84
C PHE A 39 -0.44 3.63 -14.49
N THR A 40 -1.29 3.44 -13.47
CA THR A 40 -0.83 2.94 -12.17
C THR A 40 -0.54 1.45 -12.24
N PHE A 41 0.73 1.07 -12.07
CA PHE A 41 1.17 -0.31 -12.09
C PHE A 41 1.90 -0.66 -10.78
N SER A 42 1.14 -1.10 -9.78
CA SER A 42 1.61 -1.35 -8.40
C SER A 42 2.39 -2.65 -8.23
N PHE A 43 3.43 -2.83 -9.03
CA PHE A 43 4.41 -3.91 -8.94
C PHE A 43 5.84 -3.34 -8.97
N PRO A 44 6.84 -4.10 -8.50
CA PRO A 44 8.24 -3.69 -8.63
C PRO A 44 8.63 -3.47 -10.09
N VAL A 45 8.81 -2.21 -10.47
CA VAL A 45 9.20 -1.80 -11.83
C VAL A 45 10.51 -1.01 -11.78
N ARG A 46 11.40 -1.31 -12.72
CA ARG A 46 12.55 -0.46 -13.02
C ARG A 46 12.10 0.59 -14.03
N GLN A 47 11.62 1.71 -13.51
CA GLN A 47 11.14 2.81 -14.34
C GLN A 47 12.33 3.48 -15.05
N THR A 48 12.27 3.54 -16.39
CA THR A 48 13.33 4.08 -17.26
C THR A 48 13.02 5.48 -17.77
N SER A 49 11.75 5.87 -17.79
CA SER A 49 11.28 7.23 -18.03
C SER A 49 9.93 7.45 -17.35
N ILE A 50 9.35 8.66 -17.44
CA ILE A 50 8.00 8.90 -16.91
C ILE A 50 6.96 7.96 -17.51
N SER A 51 7.15 7.49 -18.75
CA SER A 51 6.21 6.65 -19.50
C SER A 51 6.84 5.35 -20.00
N SER A 52 7.80 4.76 -19.26
CA SER A 52 8.33 3.42 -19.56
C SER A 52 8.91 2.77 -18.30
N GLY A 53 8.81 1.46 -18.19
CA GLY A 53 9.42 0.73 -17.08
C GLY A 53 9.33 -0.78 -17.21
N ASN A 54 10.45 -1.44 -16.92
CA ASN A 54 10.53 -2.90 -16.98
C ASN A 54 10.04 -3.54 -15.69
N LEU A 55 9.12 -4.51 -15.77
CA LEU A 55 8.73 -5.30 -14.61
C LEU A 55 9.95 -6.05 -14.06
N ILE A 56 10.23 -5.92 -12.77
CA ILE A 56 11.35 -6.63 -12.11
C ILE A 56 10.90 -8.02 -11.69
N LYS A 57 9.75 -8.10 -11.00
CA LYS A 57 9.16 -9.34 -10.52
C LYS A 57 7.71 -9.13 -10.16
N TRP A 58 6.91 -10.17 -10.33
CA TRP A 58 5.54 -10.19 -9.82
C TRP A 58 5.50 -10.32 -8.30
N THR A 59 4.48 -9.73 -7.70
CA THR A 59 4.15 -9.85 -6.27
C THR A 59 2.66 -10.17 -6.13
N LYS A 60 2.12 -10.21 -4.90
CA LYS A 60 0.67 -10.31 -4.65
C LYS A 60 0.00 -11.54 -5.31
N GLY A 61 0.76 -12.64 -5.50
CA GLY A 61 0.26 -13.88 -6.09
C GLY A 61 0.13 -13.89 -7.62
N PHE A 62 0.73 -12.92 -8.33
CA PHE A 62 0.88 -12.95 -9.79
C PHE A 62 2.10 -13.78 -10.20
N SER A 63 2.01 -14.48 -11.34
CA SER A 63 3.09 -15.26 -11.95
C SER A 63 2.85 -15.36 -13.46
N ILE A 64 3.31 -14.36 -14.21
CA ILE A 64 3.21 -14.26 -15.67
C ILE A 64 4.64 -14.05 -16.18
N ASP A 65 5.32 -15.16 -16.49
CA ASP A 65 6.78 -15.18 -16.64
C ASP A 65 7.27 -14.35 -17.83
N ASP A 66 6.48 -14.29 -18.91
CA ASP A 66 6.80 -13.55 -20.14
C ASP A 66 6.70 -12.02 -20.01
N THR A 67 6.06 -11.49 -18.96
CA THR A 67 6.08 -10.05 -18.67
C THR A 67 7.33 -9.63 -17.88
N VAL A 68 8.03 -10.56 -17.21
CA VAL A 68 9.18 -10.21 -16.37
C VAL A 68 10.35 -9.73 -17.22
N GLY A 69 10.81 -8.51 -16.96
CA GLY A 69 11.84 -7.83 -17.75
C GLY A 69 11.29 -6.95 -18.88
N GLU A 70 10.02 -7.08 -19.24
CA GLU A 70 9.40 -6.33 -20.33
C GLU A 70 8.87 -4.97 -19.89
N ASP A 71 8.83 -4.02 -20.83
CA ASP A 71 8.27 -2.68 -20.61
C ASP A 71 6.74 -2.73 -20.59
N VAL A 72 6.17 -2.58 -19.39
CA VAL A 72 4.72 -2.72 -19.18
C VAL A 72 3.91 -1.63 -19.86
N VAL A 73 4.52 -0.47 -20.15
CA VAL A 73 3.85 0.57 -20.95
C VAL A 73 3.77 0.13 -22.40
N GLY A 74 4.87 -0.39 -22.95
CA GLY A 74 4.90 -0.96 -24.29
C GLY A 74 3.90 -2.10 -24.48
N GLU A 75 3.78 -3.00 -23.49
CA GLU A 75 2.80 -4.08 -23.51
C GLU A 75 1.34 -3.57 -23.52
N LEU A 76 1.02 -2.56 -22.69
CA LEU A 76 -0.31 -1.95 -22.70
C LEU A 76 -0.57 -1.18 -24.00
N THR A 77 0.42 -0.47 -24.55
CA THR A 77 0.29 0.23 -25.83
C THR A 77 -0.02 -0.73 -26.97
N LYS A 78 0.70 -1.84 -27.09
CA LYS A 78 0.41 -2.88 -28.10
C LYS A 78 -1.02 -3.42 -27.95
N ALA A 79 -1.47 -3.65 -26.73
CA ALA A 79 -2.83 -4.12 -26.46
C ALA A 79 -3.91 -3.07 -26.86
N MET A 80 -3.68 -1.78 -26.56
CA MET A 80 -4.57 -0.69 -26.99
C MET A 80 -4.64 -0.56 -28.52
N GLU A 81 -3.52 -0.72 -29.22
CA GLU A 81 -3.47 -0.74 -30.69
C GLU A 81 -4.28 -1.91 -31.28
N ARG A 82 -4.16 -3.11 -30.70
CA ARG A 82 -4.93 -4.30 -31.13
C ARG A 82 -6.44 -4.11 -31.05
N VAL A 83 -6.93 -3.35 -30.06
CA VAL A 83 -8.36 -3.05 -29.89
C VAL A 83 -8.79 -1.73 -30.57
N GLY A 84 -7.88 -1.03 -31.24
CA GLY A 84 -8.16 0.23 -31.94
C GLY A 84 -8.46 1.41 -31.02
N LEU A 85 -7.93 1.41 -29.79
CA LEU A 85 -8.13 2.49 -28.82
C LEU A 85 -7.07 3.59 -29.00
N ASP A 86 -7.49 4.77 -29.49
CA ASP A 86 -6.61 5.92 -29.66
C ASP A 86 -6.30 6.62 -28.31
N MET A 87 -5.27 6.13 -27.64
CA MET A 87 -4.87 6.59 -26.31
C MET A 87 -3.36 6.42 -26.09
N ARG A 88 -2.76 7.36 -25.35
CA ARG A 88 -1.34 7.38 -25.00
C ARG A 88 -1.14 7.25 -23.49
N VAL A 89 -0.21 6.40 -23.07
CA VAL A 89 0.26 6.39 -21.68
C VAL A 89 1.23 7.56 -21.49
N SER A 90 0.79 8.61 -20.79
CA SER A 90 1.61 9.80 -20.51
C SER A 90 2.44 9.65 -19.24
N ALA A 91 2.02 8.78 -18.31
CA ALA A 91 2.78 8.47 -17.11
C ALA A 91 2.56 7.02 -16.66
N LEU A 92 3.65 6.31 -16.38
CA LEU A 92 3.68 5.09 -15.59
C LEU A 92 3.85 5.48 -14.11
N VAL A 93 2.93 5.03 -13.27
CA VAL A 93 2.78 5.51 -11.89
C VAL A 93 2.83 4.34 -10.92
N ASN A 94 3.53 4.51 -9.80
CA ASN A 94 3.36 3.66 -8.62
C ASN A 94 2.20 4.22 -7.78
N ASP A 95 1.31 3.38 -7.24
CA ASP A 95 0.15 3.82 -6.45
C ASP A 95 0.49 4.87 -5.39
N THR A 96 1.61 4.69 -4.70
CA THR A 96 2.05 5.57 -3.63
C THR A 96 2.50 6.93 -4.16
N ILE A 97 3.11 6.97 -5.35
CA ILE A 97 3.39 8.23 -6.06
C ILE A 97 2.09 8.90 -6.49
N GLY A 98 1.11 8.13 -6.96
CA GLY A 98 -0.23 8.63 -7.27
C GLY A 98 -0.90 9.27 -6.05
N THR A 99 -0.88 8.61 -4.90
CA THR A 99 -1.37 9.15 -3.62
C THR A 99 -0.63 10.43 -3.23
N LEU A 100 0.68 10.49 -3.42
CA LEU A 100 1.47 11.70 -3.17
C LEU A 100 1.05 12.85 -4.10
N ALA A 101 0.90 12.57 -5.40
CA ALA A 101 0.52 13.56 -6.40
C ALA A 101 -0.89 14.10 -6.16
N GLY A 102 -1.86 13.21 -5.91
CA GLY A 102 -3.23 13.58 -5.57
C GLY A 102 -3.29 14.42 -4.28
N GLY A 103 -2.58 13.99 -3.24
CA GLY A 103 -2.46 14.76 -2.00
C GLY A 103 -1.86 16.16 -2.22
N ARG A 104 -0.75 16.23 -2.97
CA ARG A 104 -0.03 17.47 -3.25
C ARG A 104 -0.83 18.45 -4.11
N TYR A 105 -1.63 17.94 -5.04
CA TYR A 105 -2.51 18.76 -5.88
C TYR A 105 -3.51 19.58 -5.05
N TYR A 106 -4.09 18.98 -4.01
CA TYR A 106 -5.03 19.68 -3.12
C TYR A 106 -4.36 20.40 -1.95
N ASN A 107 -3.11 20.04 -1.62
CA ASN A 107 -2.43 20.57 -0.46
C ASN A 107 -0.90 20.62 -0.66
N PRO A 108 -0.31 21.83 -0.82
CA PRO A 108 1.13 21.98 -1.07
C PRO A 108 2.02 21.49 0.10
N ASP A 109 1.47 21.37 1.30
CA ASP A 109 2.19 20.90 2.49
C ASP A 109 2.39 19.37 2.53
N VAL A 110 1.86 18.62 1.55
CA VAL A 110 2.02 17.15 1.48
C VAL A 110 3.47 16.80 1.18
N ILE A 111 4.17 16.17 2.13
CA ILE A 111 5.60 15.85 1.99
C ILE A 111 5.86 14.37 1.69
N ALA A 112 4.92 13.51 2.06
CA ALA A 112 5.01 12.08 1.91
C ALA A 112 3.62 11.47 1.72
N ALA A 113 3.60 10.29 1.13
CA ALA A 113 2.44 9.43 1.01
C ALA A 113 2.78 8.03 1.49
N VAL A 114 1.82 7.37 2.11
CA VAL A 114 1.97 6.03 2.67
C VAL A 114 0.74 5.19 2.34
N ILE A 115 0.98 4.00 1.80
CA ILE A 115 -0.03 2.97 1.61
C ILE A 115 0.05 1.97 2.76
N LEU A 116 -1.05 1.79 3.47
CA LEU A 116 -1.28 0.73 4.44
C LEU A 116 -2.57 -0.01 4.05
N GLY A 117 -2.43 -1.04 3.23
CA GLY A 117 -3.53 -1.86 2.73
C GLY A 117 -3.16 -3.34 2.78
N THR A 118 -3.50 -4.08 1.72
CA THR A 118 -3.01 -5.47 1.55
C THR A 118 -1.49 -5.52 1.56
N GLY A 119 -0.85 -4.63 0.80
CA GLY A 119 0.59 -4.37 0.89
C GLY A 119 0.89 -3.06 1.62
N THR A 120 2.16 -2.67 1.62
CA THR A 120 2.56 -1.36 2.14
C THR A 120 3.71 -0.76 1.36
N ASN A 121 3.66 0.55 1.17
CA ASN A 121 4.74 1.32 0.55
C ASN A 121 4.71 2.78 1.04
N ALA A 122 5.80 3.51 0.80
CA ALA A 122 5.88 4.93 1.06
C ALA A 122 6.59 5.66 -0.10
N ALA A 123 6.16 6.89 -0.34
CA ALA A 123 6.81 7.82 -1.24
C ALA A 123 6.96 9.18 -0.56
N TYR A 124 8.00 9.93 -0.90
CA TYR A 124 8.21 11.26 -0.35
C TYR A 124 8.94 12.18 -1.32
N VAL A 125 8.90 13.48 -1.04
CA VAL A 125 9.56 14.51 -1.85
C VAL A 125 10.94 14.83 -1.28
N GLU A 126 11.98 14.38 -1.97
CA GLU A 126 13.38 14.61 -1.61
C GLU A 126 13.99 15.81 -2.36
N ARG A 127 15.04 16.40 -1.79
CA ARG A 127 15.87 17.36 -2.52
C ARG A 127 16.69 16.63 -3.56
N ALA A 128 16.52 16.96 -4.84
CA ALA A 128 17.17 16.26 -5.94
C ALA A 128 18.71 16.25 -5.82
N GLN A 129 19.32 17.31 -5.27
CA GLN A 129 20.77 17.36 -5.04
C GLN A 129 21.26 16.46 -3.90
N ALA A 130 20.36 15.95 -3.06
CA ALA A 130 20.69 15.07 -1.92
C ALA A 130 20.62 13.58 -2.27
N ILE A 131 20.63 13.21 -3.56
CA ILE A 131 20.54 11.82 -4.04
C ILE A 131 21.85 11.44 -4.74
N PRO A 132 22.85 10.88 -4.03
CA PRO A 132 24.17 10.60 -4.61
C PRO A 132 24.17 9.62 -5.81
N LYS A 133 23.17 8.74 -5.89
CA LYS A 133 23.03 7.79 -7.00
C LYS A 133 22.43 8.39 -8.27
N TRP A 134 21.82 9.57 -8.18
CA TRP A 134 21.16 10.21 -9.31
C TRP A 134 22.14 11.10 -10.08
N HIS A 135 22.34 10.79 -11.36
CA HIS A 135 23.23 11.52 -12.26
C HIS A 135 22.48 12.11 -13.47
N GLY A 136 21.15 11.97 -13.50
CA GLY A 136 20.30 12.50 -14.56
C GLY A 136 20.03 14.00 -14.40
N LEU A 137 19.27 14.55 -15.34
CA LEU A 137 18.83 15.95 -15.26
C LEU A 137 18.00 16.18 -13.99
N LEU A 138 18.21 17.33 -13.35
CA LEU A 138 17.43 17.70 -12.18
C LEU A 138 16.06 18.24 -12.60
N PRO A 139 14.99 17.94 -11.84
CA PRO A 139 13.69 18.55 -12.05
C PRO A 139 13.78 20.07 -11.82
N LYS A 140 12.98 20.86 -12.56
CA LYS A 140 13.00 22.34 -12.50
C LYS A 140 12.81 22.89 -11.08
N SER A 141 11.98 22.24 -10.27
CA SER A 141 11.72 22.61 -8.86
C SER A 141 12.86 22.25 -7.90
N GLY A 142 13.80 21.39 -8.31
CA GLY A 142 14.76 20.75 -7.40
C GLY A 142 14.12 19.69 -6.49
N GLU A 143 12.83 19.40 -6.64
CA GLU A 143 12.09 18.39 -5.89
C GLU A 143 12.04 17.07 -6.68
N MET A 144 12.54 15.98 -6.08
CA MET A 144 12.50 14.63 -6.66
C MET A 144 11.59 13.74 -5.83
N VAL A 145 10.56 13.17 -6.45
CA VAL A 145 9.73 12.16 -5.80
C VAL A 145 10.51 10.84 -5.71
N ILE A 146 10.55 10.26 -4.51
CA ILE A 146 11.15 8.96 -4.24
C ILE A 146 10.04 7.96 -3.93
N ASN A 147 9.92 6.91 -4.75
CA ASN A 147 9.27 5.68 -4.33
C ASN A 147 10.26 4.86 -3.50
N MET A 148 9.93 4.59 -2.24
CA MET A 148 10.86 3.94 -1.31
C MET A 148 10.89 2.43 -1.44
N GLU A 149 9.79 1.80 -1.90
CA GLU A 149 9.58 0.35 -1.82
C GLU A 149 9.90 -0.18 -0.40
N TRP A 150 9.39 0.52 0.61
CA TRP A 150 9.84 0.37 2.00
C TRP A 150 9.48 -0.98 2.63
N GLY A 151 8.65 -1.78 1.96
CA GLY A 151 8.22 -3.09 2.45
C GLY A 151 9.41 -4.03 2.62
N ASN A 152 10.48 -3.81 1.85
CA ASN A 152 11.72 -4.56 1.96
C ASN A 152 12.69 -4.04 3.03
N PHE A 153 12.31 -3.03 3.82
CA PHE A 153 13.12 -2.58 4.94
C PHE A 153 13.37 -3.73 5.92
N ARG A 154 14.60 -3.83 6.42
CA ARG A 154 14.98 -4.81 7.44
C ARG A 154 15.96 -4.18 8.42
N SER A 155 15.82 -4.52 9.69
CA SER A 155 16.68 -4.03 10.76
C SER A 155 16.67 -5.01 11.92
N SER A 156 17.78 -5.10 12.66
CA SER A 156 17.83 -5.83 13.92
C SER A 156 16.91 -5.24 15.00
N HIS A 157 16.43 -4.01 14.80
CA HIS A 157 15.46 -3.37 15.67
C HIS A 157 14.00 -3.78 15.39
N LEU A 158 13.74 -4.55 14.32
CA LEU A 158 12.41 -5.13 14.11
C LEU A 158 12.18 -6.26 15.12
N PRO A 159 11.11 -6.19 15.93
CA PRO A 159 10.83 -7.19 16.97
C PRO A 159 10.18 -8.45 16.35
N LEU A 160 10.96 -9.18 15.56
CA LEU A 160 10.53 -10.41 14.90
C LEU A 160 10.38 -11.54 15.93
N THR A 161 9.28 -12.26 15.82
CA THR A 161 8.97 -13.47 16.59
C THR A 161 9.22 -14.72 15.75
N GLU A 162 9.15 -15.89 16.36
CA GLU A 162 9.16 -17.17 15.63
C GLU A 162 8.03 -17.24 14.58
N TYR A 163 6.86 -16.67 14.87
CA TYR A 163 5.72 -16.67 13.94
C TYR A 163 6.00 -15.85 12.68
N ASP A 164 6.75 -14.75 12.81
CA ASP A 164 7.15 -13.92 11.66
C ASP A 164 8.25 -14.61 10.84
N GLN A 165 9.17 -15.33 11.52
CA GLN A 165 10.24 -16.10 10.88
C GLN A 165 9.68 -17.27 10.08
N ASP A 166 8.77 -18.06 10.66
CA ASP A 166 8.13 -19.18 9.97
C ASP A 166 7.27 -18.69 8.79
N LEU A 167 6.56 -17.57 8.98
CA LEU A 167 5.81 -16.91 7.91
C LEU A 167 6.73 -16.50 6.74
N ASP A 168 7.89 -15.93 7.04
CA ASP A 168 8.88 -15.54 6.02
C ASP A 168 9.43 -16.75 5.27
N VAL A 169 9.83 -17.79 5.99
CA VAL A 169 10.39 -19.03 5.41
C VAL A 169 9.39 -19.73 4.48
N GLU A 170 8.11 -19.75 4.85
CA GLU A 170 7.03 -20.37 4.06
C GLU A 170 6.47 -19.46 2.94
N SER A 171 6.92 -18.20 2.86
CA SER A 171 6.45 -17.26 1.84
C SER A 171 7.05 -17.56 0.45
N LEU A 172 6.47 -16.94 -0.58
CA LEU A 172 7.01 -17.01 -1.95
C LEU A 172 8.35 -16.28 -2.11
N ASN A 173 8.72 -15.45 -1.14
CA ASN A 173 9.92 -14.60 -1.17
C ASN A 173 10.62 -14.56 0.21
N PRO A 174 11.21 -15.68 0.67
CA PRO A 174 11.90 -15.73 1.96
C PRO A 174 13.07 -14.74 2.04
N GLY A 175 13.22 -14.05 3.16
CA GLY A 175 14.25 -13.05 3.40
C GLY A 175 13.96 -11.67 2.77
N GLU A 176 12.85 -11.53 2.06
CA GLU A 176 12.39 -10.27 1.45
C GLU A 176 11.09 -9.77 2.07
N GLN A 177 10.79 -8.48 1.87
CA GLN A 177 9.55 -7.84 2.32
C GLN A 177 9.29 -7.97 3.83
N ILE A 178 10.36 -8.01 4.64
CA ILE A 178 10.28 -8.26 6.09
C ILE A 178 9.42 -7.21 6.80
N PHE A 179 9.58 -5.92 6.46
CA PHE A 179 8.76 -4.86 7.04
C PHE A 179 7.29 -4.97 6.62
N GLU A 180 7.02 -5.29 5.35
CA GLU A 180 5.66 -5.54 4.87
C GLU A 180 5.00 -6.71 5.62
N LYS A 181 5.73 -7.83 5.79
CA LYS A 181 5.25 -9.06 6.45
C LYS A 181 4.79 -8.85 7.90
N ILE A 182 5.22 -7.78 8.56
CA ILE A 182 4.87 -7.51 9.97
C ILE A 182 3.93 -6.32 10.17
N ILE A 183 3.63 -5.53 9.13
CA ILE A 183 2.76 -4.33 9.23
C ILE A 183 1.58 -4.33 8.27
N SER A 184 1.62 -5.07 7.15
CA SER A 184 0.60 -4.96 6.09
C SER A 184 -0.59 -5.90 6.32
N GLY A 185 -1.74 -5.50 5.77
CA GLY A 185 -3.00 -6.21 5.91
C GLY A 185 -3.04 -7.60 5.27
N MET A 186 -2.08 -7.98 4.42
CA MET A 186 -1.97 -9.36 3.96
C MET A 186 -1.58 -10.31 5.11
N TYR A 187 -0.74 -9.85 6.03
CA TYR A 187 -0.04 -10.73 6.97
C TYR A 187 -0.54 -10.64 8.42
N LEU A 188 -1.17 -9.53 8.85
CA LEU A 188 -1.63 -9.39 10.24
C LEU A 188 -2.54 -10.55 10.68
N GLY A 189 -3.53 -10.92 9.84
CA GLY A 189 -4.40 -12.07 10.13
C GLY A 189 -3.67 -13.42 10.08
N GLU A 190 -2.65 -13.57 9.24
CA GLU A 190 -1.83 -14.79 9.15
C GLU A 190 -0.96 -14.96 10.40
N ILE A 191 -0.41 -13.88 10.95
CA ILE A 191 0.33 -13.91 12.22
C ILE A 191 -0.60 -14.36 13.36
N VAL A 192 -1.81 -13.80 13.45
CA VAL A 192 -2.82 -14.25 14.42
C VAL A 192 -3.15 -15.73 14.22
N ARG A 193 -3.33 -16.19 12.98
CA ARG A 193 -3.60 -17.62 12.67
C ARG A 193 -2.47 -18.52 13.16
N ARG A 194 -1.20 -18.15 12.93
CA ARG A 194 -0.02 -18.93 13.36
C ARG A 194 0.05 -19.08 14.87
N VAL A 195 -0.16 -17.98 15.60
CA VAL A 195 -0.19 -18.02 17.07
C VAL A 195 -1.34 -18.92 17.56
N LEU A 196 -2.54 -18.78 16.99
CA LEU A 196 -3.68 -19.63 17.34
C LEU A 196 -3.44 -21.11 17.01
N LEU A 197 -2.77 -21.40 15.90
CA LEU A 197 -2.42 -22.78 15.53
C LEU A 197 -1.49 -23.39 16.58
N LYS A 198 -0.43 -22.67 16.97
CA LYS A 198 0.50 -23.12 18.02
C LYS A 198 -0.21 -23.32 19.35
N MET A 199 -1.08 -22.40 19.76
CA MET A 199 -1.91 -22.56 20.97
C MET A 199 -2.84 -23.78 20.90
N ALA A 200 -3.37 -24.10 19.71
CA ALA A 200 -4.20 -25.28 19.51
C ALA A 200 -3.39 -26.57 19.63
N GLU A 201 -2.18 -26.60 19.08
CA GLU A 201 -1.28 -27.76 19.06
C GLU A 201 -0.63 -28.03 20.42
N GLU A 202 -0.18 -26.99 21.13
CA GLU A 202 0.64 -27.14 22.33
C GLU A 202 -0.15 -26.97 23.64
N ALA A 203 -1.29 -26.29 23.59
CA ALA A 203 -2.05 -25.94 24.80
C ALA A 203 -3.53 -26.37 24.74
N ALA A 204 -3.91 -27.19 23.75
CA ALA A 204 -5.28 -27.65 23.54
C ALA A 204 -6.31 -26.49 23.58
N PHE A 205 -5.94 -25.32 23.04
CA PHE A 205 -6.74 -24.09 23.19
C PHE A 205 -8.16 -24.22 22.62
N PHE A 206 -8.35 -25.05 21.60
CA PHE A 206 -9.67 -25.39 21.03
C PHE A 206 -10.12 -26.83 21.35
N GLY A 207 -9.55 -27.44 22.40
CA GLY A 207 -9.75 -28.84 22.77
C GLY A 207 -8.65 -29.76 22.22
N ASP A 208 -8.86 -31.07 22.35
CA ASP A 208 -7.85 -32.10 22.02
C ASP A 208 -7.56 -32.23 20.52
N THR A 209 -8.43 -31.69 19.67
CA THR A 209 -8.29 -31.74 18.21
C THR A 209 -8.07 -30.35 17.65
N VAL A 210 -6.95 -30.18 16.93
CA VAL A 210 -6.65 -28.93 16.22
C VAL A 210 -7.68 -28.72 15.09
N PRO A 211 -8.38 -27.58 15.05
CA PRO A 211 -9.35 -27.28 14.00
C PRO A 211 -8.71 -27.35 12.59
N PRO A 212 -9.22 -28.17 11.66
CA PRO A 212 -8.57 -28.36 10.35
C PRO A 212 -8.42 -27.07 9.54
N LYS A 213 -9.43 -26.19 9.59
CA LYS A 213 -9.40 -24.89 8.91
C LYS A 213 -8.30 -23.98 9.40
N LEU A 214 -7.89 -24.09 10.67
CA LEU A 214 -6.82 -23.28 11.25
C LEU A 214 -5.45 -23.58 10.63
N LYS A 215 -5.28 -24.74 10.01
CA LYS A 215 -4.05 -25.15 9.28
C LYS A 215 -3.95 -24.54 7.88
N ILE A 216 -5.00 -23.91 7.36
CA ILE A 216 -5.01 -23.33 6.01
C ILE A 216 -4.35 -21.95 6.06
N PRO A 217 -3.21 -21.74 5.38
CA PRO A 217 -2.55 -20.44 5.34
C PRO A 217 -3.48 -19.33 4.83
N PHE A 218 -3.39 -18.14 5.41
CA PHE A 218 -4.15 -16.94 5.02
C PHE A 218 -5.69 -17.05 5.11
N ILE A 219 -6.22 -18.09 5.76
CA ILE A 219 -7.68 -18.24 5.98
C ILE A 219 -8.25 -17.10 6.85
N LEU A 220 -7.44 -16.61 7.80
CA LEU A 220 -7.77 -15.48 8.65
C LEU A 220 -7.21 -14.20 8.03
N ARG A 221 -8.08 -13.36 7.48
CA ARG A 221 -7.73 -12.11 6.80
C ARG A 221 -7.91 -10.91 7.73
N THR A 222 -7.25 -9.80 7.41
CA THR A 222 -7.32 -8.56 8.20
C THR A 222 -8.74 -8.02 8.45
N PRO A 223 -9.71 -8.08 7.52
CA PRO A 223 -11.09 -7.71 7.85
C PRO A 223 -11.73 -8.59 8.92
N HIS A 224 -11.35 -9.86 9.01
CA HIS A 224 -11.81 -10.76 10.06
C HIS A 224 -11.19 -10.35 11.41
N MET A 225 -9.88 -10.11 11.43
CA MET A 225 -9.14 -9.62 12.59
C MET A 225 -9.68 -8.27 13.09
N SER A 226 -9.92 -7.31 12.18
CA SER A 226 -10.52 -6.01 12.50
C SER A 226 -11.90 -6.17 13.13
N ALA A 227 -12.77 -7.00 12.56
CA ALA A 227 -14.10 -7.22 13.14
C ALA A 227 -14.04 -7.84 14.54
N MET A 228 -13.13 -8.78 14.79
CA MET A 228 -12.94 -9.37 16.12
C MET A 228 -12.35 -8.35 17.11
N HIS A 229 -11.39 -7.53 16.66
CA HIS A 229 -10.74 -6.55 17.51
C HIS A 229 -11.69 -5.40 17.90
N HIS A 230 -12.63 -5.01 17.04
CA HIS A 230 -13.66 -4.01 17.34
C HIS A 230 -14.86 -4.53 18.13
N ASP A 231 -14.88 -5.81 18.52
CA ASP A 231 -16.01 -6.36 19.26
C ASP A 231 -16.03 -5.84 20.71
N GLU A 232 -16.98 -4.95 20.99
CA GLU A 232 -17.23 -4.40 22.32
C GLU A 232 -18.41 -5.07 23.04
N SER A 233 -18.98 -6.14 22.46
CA SER A 233 -20.06 -6.87 23.13
C SER A 233 -19.56 -7.56 24.40
N SER A 234 -20.38 -7.58 25.45
CA SER A 234 -19.98 -8.12 26.76
C SER A 234 -19.57 -9.59 26.72
N ASP A 235 -20.11 -10.34 25.76
CA ASP A 235 -19.78 -11.73 25.53
C ASP A 235 -18.79 -11.94 24.36
N LEU A 236 -18.42 -10.91 23.59
CA LEU A 236 -17.60 -11.03 22.38
C LEU A 236 -18.26 -11.91 21.30
N ARG A 237 -19.54 -11.64 20.98
CA ARG A 237 -20.31 -12.44 20.01
C ARG A 237 -19.75 -12.40 18.59
N VAL A 238 -19.16 -11.30 18.16
CA VAL A 238 -18.57 -11.15 16.81
C VAL A 238 -17.33 -12.03 16.72
N VAL A 239 -16.51 -12.09 17.78
CA VAL A 239 -15.38 -13.02 17.87
C VAL A 239 -15.86 -14.46 17.71
N GLY A 240 -16.89 -14.85 18.47
CA GLY A 240 -17.50 -16.18 18.37
C GLY A 240 -18.02 -16.51 16.96
N SER A 241 -18.76 -15.57 16.34
CA SER A 241 -19.28 -15.72 14.98
C SER A 241 -18.14 -15.89 13.97
N LYS A 242 -17.11 -15.04 14.00
CA LYS A 242 -15.99 -15.12 13.05
C LYS A 242 -15.24 -16.44 13.16
N LEU A 243 -14.99 -16.93 14.38
CA LEU A 243 -14.36 -18.23 14.60
C LEU A 243 -15.21 -19.38 14.06
N LYS A 244 -16.53 -19.32 14.24
CA LYS A 244 -17.45 -20.31 13.68
C LYS A 244 -17.48 -20.26 12.16
N ASP A 245 -17.65 -19.08 11.58
CA ASP A 245 -17.89 -18.90 10.15
C ASP A 245 -16.62 -19.17 9.31
N ILE A 246 -15.44 -18.84 9.85
CA ILE A 246 -14.17 -18.93 9.11
C ILE A 246 -13.42 -20.23 9.43
N LEU A 247 -13.41 -20.62 10.70
CA LEU A 247 -12.59 -21.73 11.19
C LEU A 247 -13.41 -22.96 11.61
N GLU A 248 -14.74 -22.90 11.52
CA GLU A 248 -15.66 -23.96 11.95
C GLU A 248 -15.58 -24.27 13.46
N ILE A 249 -15.12 -23.28 14.27
CA ILE A 249 -14.97 -23.41 15.72
C ILE A 249 -16.23 -22.90 16.41
N SER A 250 -17.12 -23.81 16.84
CA SER A 250 -18.44 -23.45 17.37
C SER A 250 -18.51 -23.27 18.90
N HIS A 251 -17.65 -23.93 19.66
CA HIS A 251 -17.71 -23.94 21.14
C HIS A 251 -16.59 -23.08 21.74
N THR A 252 -16.78 -21.76 21.77
CA THR A 252 -15.78 -20.82 22.31
C THR A 252 -16.23 -20.23 23.64
N SER A 253 -15.39 -20.36 24.67
CA SER A 253 -15.64 -19.71 25.96
C SER A 253 -15.36 -18.21 25.88
N LEU A 254 -15.94 -17.42 26.78
CA LEU A 254 -15.61 -15.99 26.87
C LEU A 254 -14.11 -15.76 27.13
N LYS A 255 -13.47 -16.62 27.92
CA LYS A 255 -12.02 -16.54 28.19
C LYS A 255 -11.20 -16.70 26.92
N MET A 256 -11.56 -17.67 26.07
CA MET A 256 -10.88 -17.87 24.77
C MET A 256 -11.07 -16.66 23.87
N ARG A 257 -12.31 -16.14 23.77
CA ARG A 257 -12.61 -14.97 22.95
C ARG A 257 -11.82 -13.74 23.41
N LYS A 258 -11.67 -13.52 24.71
CA LYS A 258 -10.83 -12.45 25.27
C LYS A 258 -9.35 -12.60 24.88
N ALA A 259 -8.79 -13.81 25.00
CA ALA A 259 -7.40 -14.05 24.58
C ALA A 259 -7.18 -13.80 23.08
N ILE A 260 -8.17 -14.11 22.23
CA ILE A 260 -8.10 -13.84 20.79
C ILE A 260 -8.15 -12.33 20.50
N VAL A 261 -8.96 -11.56 21.23
CA VAL A 261 -8.98 -10.09 21.11
C VAL A 261 -7.64 -9.49 21.54
N GLU A 262 -7.06 -9.97 22.65
CA GLU A 262 -5.74 -9.53 23.12
C GLU A 262 -4.64 -9.84 22.09
N LEU A 263 -4.69 -11.02 21.46
CA LEU A 263 -3.79 -11.36 20.36
C LEU A 263 -3.96 -10.43 19.14
N CYS A 264 -5.20 -10.09 18.79
CA CYS A 264 -5.45 -9.11 17.73
C CYS A 264 -4.88 -7.74 18.08
N ASP A 265 -5.00 -7.32 19.34
CA ASP A 265 -4.45 -6.05 19.83
C ASP A 265 -2.92 -6.03 19.77
N ILE A 266 -2.24 -7.08 20.23
CA ILE A 266 -0.78 -7.21 20.17
C ILE A 266 -0.27 -7.07 18.73
N VAL A 267 -0.86 -7.82 17.78
CA VAL A 267 -0.42 -7.82 16.38
C VAL A 267 -0.73 -6.49 15.70
N ALA A 268 -1.92 -5.92 15.91
CA ALA A 268 -2.30 -4.63 15.33
C ALA A 268 -1.45 -3.48 15.89
N THR A 269 -1.26 -3.44 17.21
CA THR A 269 -0.45 -2.42 17.88
C THR A 269 1.00 -2.48 17.43
N ARG A 270 1.60 -3.68 17.31
CA ARG A 270 2.94 -3.84 16.75
C ARG A 270 3.03 -3.26 15.34
N GLY A 271 2.12 -3.65 14.45
CA GLY A 271 2.09 -3.16 13.06
C GLY A 271 1.96 -1.64 13.00
N ALA A 272 1.04 -1.07 13.76
CA ALA A 272 0.77 0.37 13.80
C ALA A 272 1.96 1.18 14.32
N ARG A 273 2.60 0.71 15.41
CA ARG A 273 3.78 1.37 15.99
C ARG A 273 4.98 1.34 15.04
N LEU A 274 5.19 0.23 14.34
CA LEU A 274 6.24 0.10 13.35
C LEU A 274 6.00 0.98 12.12
N SER A 275 4.75 1.05 11.63
CA SER A 275 4.35 1.98 10.57
C SER A 275 4.62 3.44 10.96
N ALA A 276 4.26 3.83 12.20
CA ALA A 276 4.54 5.17 12.72
C ALA A 276 6.05 5.46 12.76
N ALA A 277 6.88 4.51 13.20
CA ALA A 277 8.33 4.65 13.18
C ALA A 277 8.90 4.83 11.77
N GLY A 278 8.34 4.14 10.76
CA GLY A 278 8.67 4.35 9.35
C GLY A 278 8.37 5.76 8.88
N ILE A 279 7.18 6.28 9.21
CA ILE A 279 6.78 7.67 8.91
C ILE A 279 7.71 8.67 9.59
N VAL A 280 8.04 8.48 10.87
CA VAL A 280 9.02 9.30 11.58
C VAL A 280 10.36 9.27 10.87
N GLY A 281 10.82 8.11 10.39
CA GLY A 281 12.04 8.01 9.60
C GLY A 281 12.07 8.96 8.39
N ILE A 282 10.95 9.07 7.66
CA ILE A 282 10.80 10.01 6.55
C ILE A 282 10.82 11.46 7.04
N ILE A 283 10.09 11.78 8.10
CA ILE A 283 10.05 13.13 8.69
C ILE A 283 11.45 13.58 9.14
N LYS A 284 12.20 12.71 9.80
CA LYS A 284 13.60 12.95 10.20
C LYS A 284 14.50 13.14 8.98
N LYS A 285 14.32 12.31 7.94
CA LYS A 285 15.09 12.42 6.69
C LYS A 285 14.91 13.77 6.00
N LEU A 286 13.74 14.36 6.14
CA LEU A 286 13.38 15.68 5.63
C LEU A 286 13.75 16.83 6.58
N GLY A 287 14.27 16.53 7.77
CA GLY A 287 14.60 17.53 8.80
C GLY A 287 13.37 18.28 9.30
N ARG A 288 12.22 17.60 9.37
CA ARG A 288 10.94 18.12 9.85
C ARG A 288 10.54 17.55 11.22
N ASP A 289 11.49 16.93 11.91
CA ASP A 289 11.34 16.36 13.26
C ASP A 289 11.73 17.35 14.38
N ALA A 290 11.95 18.62 14.06
CA ALA A 290 12.26 19.67 15.02
C ALA A 290 11.58 20.99 14.62
N VAL A 291 11.14 21.75 15.62
CA VAL A 291 10.62 23.12 15.41
C VAL A 291 11.81 24.05 15.15
N LYS A 292 11.81 24.76 14.03
CA LYS A 292 12.76 25.84 13.77
C LYS A 292 12.14 27.17 14.17
N ASP A 293 12.91 28.00 14.89
CA ASP A 293 12.44 29.33 15.31
C ASP A 293 11.92 30.13 14.11
N GLY A 294 10.64 30.49 14.16
CA GLY A 294 9.97 31.32 13.14
C GLY A 294 9.25 30.57 12.01
N GLU A 295 9.42 29.25 11.86
CA GLU A 295 8.78 28.47 10.79
C GLU A 295 7.71 27.50 11.34
N LYS A 296 6.44 27.90 11.28
CA LYS A 296 5.30 26.97 11.43
C LYS A 296 4.99 26.30 10.10
N GLN A 297 5.95 25.55 9.55
CA GLN A 297 5.71 24.82 8.31
C GLN A 297 4.94 23.53 8.60
N LYS A 298 3.67 23.49 8.19
CA LYS A 298 2.89 22.26 8.26
C LYS A 298 3.48 21.21 7.34
N SER A 299 3.41 19.96 7.77
CA SER A 299 3.83 18.81 7.01
C SER A 299 2.70 17.80 7.00
N VAL A 300 2.22 17.48 5.81
CA VAL A 300 1.07 16.60 5.63
C VAL A 300 1.56 15.25 5.10
N ILE A 301 1.09 14.18 5.72
CA ILE A 301 1.31 12.81 5.27
C ILE A 301 0.00 12.32 4.66
N ALA A 302 0.00 12.07 3.36
CA ALA A 302 -1.14 11.47 2.67
C ALA A 302 -1.17 9.96 2.94
N MET A 303 -2.28 9.44 3.47
CA MET A 303 -2.45 8.03 3.74
C MET A 303 -3.51 7.44 2.82
N ASP A 304 -3.31 6.20 2.40
CA ASP A 304 -4.31 5.42 1.68
C ASP A 304 -4.18 3.93 2.05
N GLY A 305 -5.17 3.13 1.70
CA GLY A 305 -5.23 1.69 1.91
C GLY A 305 -6.20 1.29 3.02
N GLY A 306 -6.85 0.15 2.80
CA GLY A 306 -7.94 -0.33 3.66
C GLY A 306 -7.54 -0.66 5.10
N LEU A 307 -6.26 -0.87 5.40
CA LEU A 307 -5.80 -1.04 6.80
C LEU A 307 -5.87 0.29 7.54
N TYR A 308 -5.39 1.38 6.95
CA TYR A 308 -5.51 2.72 7.55
C TYR A 308 -6.98 3.20 7.57
N GLU A 309 -7.71 3.01 6.46
CA GLU A 309 -9.07 3.55 6.31
C GLU A 309 -10.11 2.83 7.19
N HIS A 310 -10.09 1.49 7.25
CA HIS A 310 -11.18 0.72 7.85
C HIS A 310 -10.83 0.06 9.19
N TYR A 311 -9.55 -0.06 9.55
CA TYR A 311 -9.15 -0.62 10.84
C TYR A 311 -8.86 0.51 11.84
N SER A 312 -9.91 1.14 12.39
CA SER A 312 -9.76 2.37 13.19
C SER A 312 -8.89 2.22 14.44
N LYS A 313 -8.91 1.05 15.11
CA LYS A 313 -7.95 0.77 16.20
C LYS A 313 -6.48 0.81 15.74
N PHE A 314 -6.19 0.33 14.53
CA PHE A 314 -4.85 0.37 13.95
C PHE A 314 -4.44 1.82 13.62
N SER A 315 -5.28 2.57 12.91
CA SER A 315 -4.95 3.96 12.53
C SER A 315 -4.84 4.88 13.75
N THR A 316 -5.70 4.71 14.76
CA THR A 316 -5.62 5.45 16.02
C THR A 316 -4.31 5.15 16.76
N CYS A 317 -3.90 3.88 16.84
CA CYS A 317 -2.62 3.49 17.44
C CYS A 317 -1.42 4.06 16.68
N MET A 318 -1.47 4.06 15.34
CA MET A 318 -0.40 4.61 14.51
C MET A 318 -0.26 6.12 14.73
N GLU A 319 -1.37 6.86 14.69
CA GLU A 319 -1.38 8.31 14.89
C GLU A 319 -0.96 8.71 16.31
N SER A 320 -1.40 7.98 17.34
CA SER A 320 -0.98 8.23 18.72
C SER A 320 0.52 7.94 18.91
N THR A 321 1.03 6.87 18.30
CA THR A 321 2.46 6.54 18.34
C THR A 321 3.29 7.56 17.58
N LEU A 322 2.79 8.11 16.46
CA LEU A 322 3.47 9.19 15.75
C LEU A 322 3.63 10.42 16.65
N LYS A 323 2.57 10.80 17.38
CA LYS A 323 2.62 11.89 18.37
C LYS A 323 3.61 11.60 19.50
N GLU A 324 3.59 10.39 20.04
CA GLU A 324 4.54 9.92 21.07
C GLU A 324 5.99 10.08 20.61
N LEU A 325 6.31 9.65 19.39
CA LEU A 325 7.67 9.65 18.86
C LEU A 325 8.19 11.05 18.48
N LEU A 326 7.30 11.97 18.10
CA LEU A 326 7.67 13.34 17.71
C LEU A 326 7.68 14.31 18.89
N GLY A 327 6.94 14.01 19.96
CA GLY A 327 6.67 14.95 21.05
C GLY A 327 5.59 15.98 20.68
N GLU A 328 4.98 16.59 21.69
CA GLU A 328 3.82 17.46 21.53
C GLU A 328 4.07 18.62 20.55
N GLU A 329 5.18 19.35 20.73
CA GLU A 329 5.51 20.55 19.94
C GLU A 329 5.67 20.28 18.44
N VAL A 330 6.33 19.18 18.07
CA VAL A 330 6.55 18.83 16.65
C VAL A 330 5.29 18.23 16.05
N SER A 331 4.56 17.43 16.83
CA SER A 331 3.37 16.73 16.37
C SER A 331 2.25 17.68 15.92
N ASP A 332 2.15 18.88 16.50
CA ASP A 332 1.19 19.91 16.10
C ASP A 332 1.38 20.41 14.66
N ASN A 333 2.58 20.24 14.11
CA ASN A 333 2.90 20.61 12.73
C ASN A 333 2.72 19.44 11.75
N ILE A 334 2.46 18.22 12.23
CA ILE A 334 2.25 17.04 11.40
C ILE A 334 0.76 16.73 11.29
N VAL A 335 0.28 16.64 10.05
CA VAL A 335 -1.12 16.32 9.78
C VAL A 335 -1.16 15.03 8.95
N ILE A 336 -1.83 14.01 9.46
CA ILE A 336 -2.17 12.84 8.67
C ILE A 336 -3.50 13.11 7.96
N LYS A 337 -3.57 12.87 6.65
CA LYS A 337 -4.81 12.97 5.88
C LYS A 337 -5.02 11.73 5.05
N LEU A 338 -6.23 11.18 5.13
CA LEU A 338 -6.70 10.20 4.16
C LEU A 338 -6.76 10.86 2.77
N SER A 339 -6.12 10.23 1.79
CA SER A 339 -6.08 10.65 0.40
C SER A 339 -6.66 9.54 -0.45
N ASN A 340 -7.99 9.56 -0.60
CA ASN A 340 -8.70 8.55 -1.39
C ASN A 340 -8.34 8.65 -2.87
N ASP A 341 -8.24 7.48 -3.50
CA ASP A 341 -8.04 7.32 -4.95
C ASP A 341 -6.72 7.91 -5.50
N GLY A 342 -5.62 7.70 -4.76
CA GLY A 342 -4.29 8.06 -5.25
C GLY A 342 -3.92 7.33 -6.56
N SER A 343 -4.32 6.07 -6.70
CA SER A 343 -4.06 5.27 -7.89
C SER A 343 -4.87 5.67 -9.13
N GLY A 344 -6.05 6.27 -8.97
CA GLY A 344 -6.90 6.76 -10.05
C GLY A 344 -6.64 8.23 -10.34
N ILE A 345 -7.26 9.13 -9.56
CA ILE A 345 -7.11 10.59 -9.70
C ILE A 345 -5.64 11.02 -9.70
N GLY A 346 -4.81 10.48 -8.80
CA GLY A 346 -3.39 10.85 -8.74
C GLY A 346 -2.62 10.49 -10.02
N ALA A 347 -2.93 9.37 -10.65
CA ALA A 347 -2.34 8.99 -11.93
C ALA A 347 -2.84 9.87 -13.08
N ALA A 348 -4.13 10.21 -13.09
CA ALA A 348 -4.69 11.15 -14.07
C ALA A 348 -4.06 12.55 -13.95
N LEU A 349 -3.82 13.05 -12.74
CA LEU A 349 -3.12 14.32 -12.50
C LEU A 349 -1.65 14.27 -12.96
N LEU A 350 -0.98 13.13 -12.76
CA LEU A 350 0.38 12.94 -13.28
C LEU A 350 0.42 12.89 -14.80
N ALA A 351 -0.55 12.23 -15.44
CA ALA A 351 -0.70 12.26 -16.89
C ALA A 351 -0.95 13.69 -17.39
N ALA A 352 -1.83 14.45 -16.74
CA ALA A 352 -2.12 15.85 -17.08
C ALA A 352 -0.88 16.75 -16.96
N SER A 353 -0.09 16.61 -15.89
CA SER A 353 1.15 17.38 -15.68
C SER A 353 2.32 16.98 -16.59
N HIS A 354 2.18 15.89 -17.36
CA HIS A 354 3.11 15.45 -18.39
C HIS A 354 2.44 15.36 -19.77
N SER A 355 1.34 16.09 -19.95
CA SER A 355 0.61 16.15 -21.21
C SER A 355 1.51 16.64 -22.34
N GLN A 356 1.40 16.02 -23.52
CA GLN A 356 2.05 16.55 -24.73
C GLN A 356 1.50 17.90 -25.21
N TYR A 357 0.41 18.38 -24.60
CA TYR A 357 -0.25 19.63 -24.98
C TYR A 357 0.08 20.81 -24.05
N LEU A 358 0.83 20.60 -22.96
CA LEU A 358 1.17 21.64 -21.97
C LEU A 358 1.85 22.87 -22.58
N GLU A 359 2.80 22.68 -23.49
CA GLU A 359 3.56 23.80 -24.09
C GLU A 359 2.79 24.54 -25.20
N VAL A 360 1.67 23.98 -25.68
CA VAL A 360 0.85 24.58 -26.75
C VAL A 360 -0.24 25.49 -26.18
N GLU A 361 -0.62 25.34 -24.90
CA GLU A 361 -1.66 26.13 -24.24
C GLU A 361 -1.10 27.36 -23.48
N GLU A 362 0.22 27.45 -23.29
CA GLU A 362 0.91 28.63 -22.70
C GLU A 362 1.41 29.66 -23.74
N SER A 363 1.19 29.39 -25.04
CA SER A 363 1.55 30.25 -26.18
C SER A 363 0.32 30.77 -26.91
#